data_AF-A0A972XCH3-F1
#
_entry.id   AF-A0A972XCH3-F1
#
_cell.length_a   1.000
_cell.length_b   1.000
_cell.length_c   1.000
_cell.angle_alpha   90.00
_cell.angle_beta   90.00
_cell.angle_gamma   90.00
#
_symmetry.space_group_name_H-M   'P 1'
#
loop_
_entity.id
_entity.type
_entity.pdbx_description
1 polymer ?
#
loop_
_entity_poly.entity_id
_entity_poly.type
_entity_poly.pdbx_seq_one_letter_code
_entity_poly.pdbx_strand_id
1 'polypeptide(L)'
;LPYAAITRPEQLFDDPHLNATGGLAKIIISDGPKAGQEVTTPLLPITMDGKRLPIRFNPPKTGEHSNTILAELGYSFEEIQELLAKQTIRIEKQGLY
;
A
#
# COMPACT_ATOMS: atom_id res chain seq x y z
N LEU A 1 -14.93 -29.43 -23.44
CA LEU A 1 -14.13 -29.44 -22.20
C LEU A 1 -13.84 -27.99 -21.80
N PRO A 2 -14.02 -27.57 -20.54
CA PRO A 2 -13.47 -26.30 -20.10
C PRO A 2 -11.95 -26.43 -20.04
N TYR A 3 -11.24 -25.55 -20.76
CA TYR A 3 -9.78 -25.44 -20.69
C TYR A 3 -9.40 -23.95 -20.65
N ALA A 4 -8.29 -23.63 -20.00
CA ALA A 4 -7.71 -22.30 -19.96
C ALA A 4 -6.22 -22.40 -20.30
N ALA A 5 -5.69 -21.43 -21.03
CA ALA A 5 -4.25 -21.37 -21.30
C ALA A 5 -3.49 -21.06 -20.00
N ILE A 6 -2.33 -21.69 -19.81
CA ILE A 6 -1.42 -21.33 -18.72
C ILE A 6 -0.74 -20.02 -19.12
N THR A 7 -1.21 -18.92 -18.55
CA THR A 7 -0.63 -17.58 -18.76
C THR A 7 0.49 -17.33 -17.77
N ARG A 8 1.59 -16.73 -18.23
CA ARG A 8 2.65 -16.27 -17.33
C ARG A 8 2.15 -15.05 -16.53
N PRO A 9 2.61 -14.84 -15.29
CA PRO A 9 2.12 -13.76 -14.43
C PRO A 9 2.20 -12.37 -15.08
N GLU A 10 3.27 -12.09 -15.82
CA GLU A 10 3.47 -10.81 -16.51
C GLU A 10 2.50 -10.59 -17.67
N GLN A 11 1.89 -11.65 -18.21
CA GLN A 11 0.87 -11.53 -19.26
C GLN A 11 -0.50 -11.14 -18.70
N LEU A 12 -0.71 -11.26 -17.39
CA LEU A 12 -1.97 -10.92 -16.75
C LEU A 12 -2.25 -9.41 -16.75
N PHE A 13 -1.22 -8.57 -16.85
CA PHE A 13 -1.40 -7.11 -16.95
C PHE A 13 -2.10 -6.70 -18.24
N ASP A 14 -1.94 -7.48 -19.31
CA ASP A 14 -2.55 -7.25 -20.61
C ASP A 14 -3.80 -8.14 -20.84
N ASP A 15 -4.20 -8.93 -19.84
CA ASP A 15 -5.32 -9.85 -19.99
C ASP A 15 -6.65 -9.08 -20.17
N PRO A 16 -7.40 -9.32 -21.27
CA PRO A 16 -8.63 -8.59 -21.55
C PRO A 16 -9.69 -8.72 -20.46
N HIS A 17 -9.77 -9.86 -19.78
CA HIS A 17 -10.75 -10.06 -18.72
C HIS A 17 -10.37 -9.29 -17.45
N LEU A 18 -9.10 -9.32 -17.04
CA LEU A 18 -8.63 -8.55 -15.88
C LEU A 18 -8.78 -7.04 -16.08
N ASN A 19 -8.46 -6.57 -17.29
CA ASN A 19 -8.62 -5.15 -17.65
C ASN A 19 -10.09 -4.74 -17.77
N ALA A 20 -10.96 -5.59 -18.33
CA ALA A 20 -12.39 -5.28 -18.45
C ALA A 20 -13.14 -5.36 -17.11
N THR A 21 -12.72 -6.23 -16.20
CA THR A 21 -13.40 -6.42 -14.91
C THR A 21 -12.98 -5.41 -13.84
N GLY A 22 -12.04 -4.53 -14.14
CA GLY A 22 -11.51 -3.55 -13.18
C GLY A 22 -10.89 -4.22 -11.95
N GLY A 23 -10.33 -5.42 -12.12
CA GLY A 23 -9.70 -6.20 -11.04
C GLY A 23 -8.30 -5.71 -10.67
N LEU A 24 -7.77 -4.73 -11.40
CA LEU A 24 -6.45 -4.15 -11.21
C LEU A 24 -6.58 -2.67 -10.84
N ALA A 25 -5.70 -2.19 -9.98
CA ALA A 25 -5.66 -0.79 -9.61
C ALA A 25 -4.22 -0.31 -9.41
N LYS A 26 -4.04 1.01 -9.50
CA LYS A 26 -2.73 1.65 -9.42
C LYS A 26 -2.39 2.07 -8.00
N ILE A 27 -1.16 1.81 -7.57
CA ILE A 27 -0.59 2.27 -6.31
C ILE A 27 0.73 2.99 -6.55
N ILE A 28 1.14 3.82 -5.59
CA ILE A 28 2.46 4.42 -5.55
C ILE A 28 3.34 3.60 -4.60
N ILE A 29 4.55 3.25 -5.04
CA ILE A 29 5.55 2.62 -4.19
C ILE A 29 6.05 3.64 -3.16
N SER A 30 5.92 3.30 -1.88
CA SER A 30 6.21 4.22 -0.77
C SER A 30 7.71 4.41 -0.52
N ASP A 31 8.49 3.33 -0.56
CA ASP A 31 9.90 3.32 -0.18
C ASP A 31 10.79 2.49 -1.14
N GLY A 32 12.10 2.65 -1.01
CA GLY A 32 13.13 1.88 -1.73
C GLY A 32 13.52 2.47 -3.09
N PRO A 33 14.28 1.73 -3.92
CA PRO A 33 14.83 2.25 -5.18
C PRO A 33 13.79 2.69 -6.22
N LYS A 34 12.53 2.27 -6.04
CA LYS A 34 11.40 2.60 -6.92
C LYS A 34 10.37 3.51 -6.23
N ALA A 35 10.72 4.13 -5.10
CA ALA A 35 9.82 5.05 -4.41
C ALA A 35 9.30 6.14 -5.36
N GLY A 36 8.00 6.43 -5.27
CA GLY A 36 7.31 7.38 -6.15
C GLY A 36 6.88 6.80 -7.50
N GLN A 37 7.28 5.58 -7.87
CA GLN A 37 6.79 4.94 -9.09
C GLN A 37 5.35 4.44 -8.92
N GLU A 38 4.55 4.63 -9.96
CA GLU A 38 3.21 4.04 -10.07
C GLU A 38 3.33 2.59 -10.57
N VAL A 39 2.67 1.66 -9.89
CA VAL A 39 2.59 0.25 -10.31
C VAL A 39 1.15 -0.25 -10.26
N THR A 40 0.84 -1.24 -11.08
CA THR A 40 -0.46 -1.90 -11.10
C THR A 40 -0.45 -3.14 -10.21
N THR A 41 -1.46 -3.29 -9.35
CA THR A 41 -1.64 -4.42 -8.44
C THR A 41 -3.06 -4.99 -8.54
N PRO A 42 -3.27 -6.30 -8.32
CA PRO A 42 -4.61 -6.86 -8.17
C PRO A 42 -5.33 -6.29 -6.95
N LEU A 43 -6.63 -6.07 -7.11
CA LEU A 43 -7.58 -5.81 -6.04
C LEU A 43 -7.98 -7.13 -5.34
N LEU A 44 -8.72 -7.00 -4.25
CA LEU A 44 -9.31 -8.16 -3.56
C LEU A 44 -10.19 -8.98 -4.51
N PRO A 45 -10.15 -10.33 -4.42
CA PRO A 45 -10.88 -11.22 -5.33
C PRO A 45 -12.38 -11.31 -4.98
N ILE A 46 -12.98 -10.25 -4.45
CA ILE A 46 -14.39 -10.17 -4.06
C ILE A 46 -15.01 -8.88 -4.56
N THR A 47 -16.34 -8.92 -4.72
CA THR A 47 -17.18 -7.74 -4.95
C THR A 47 -18.16 -7.60 -3.80
N MET A 48 -18.52 -6.36 -3.46
CA MET A 48 -19.54 -6.05 -2.47
C MET A 48 -20.60 -5.19 -3.15
N ASP A 49 -21.83 -5.67 -3.16
CA ASP A 49 -22.94 -5.03 -3.90
C ASP A 49 -22.60 -4.77 -5.38
N GLY A 50 -22.02 -5.79 -6.03
CA GLY A 50 -21.59 -5.70 -7.44
C GLY A 50 -20.39 -4.79 -7.71
N LYS A 51 -19.83 -4.13 -6.68
CA LYS A 51 -18.70 -3.21 -6.83
C LYS A 51 -17.40 -3.83 -6.32
N ARG A 52 -16.30 -3.53 -7.01
CA ARG A 52 -14.95 -3.85 -6.52
C ARG A 52 -14.61 -2.91 -5.35
N LEU A 53 -13.90 -3.44 -4.37
CA LEU A 53 -13.37 -2.64 -3.27
C LEU A 53 -12.14 -1.86 -3.77
N PRO A 54 -12.15 -0.51 -3.75
CA PRO A 54 -11.03 0.28 -4.22
C PRO A 54 -9.87 0.25 -3.23
N ILE A 55 -8.69 0.66 -3.70
CA ILE A 55 -7.57 0.99 -2.83
C ILE A 55 -7.99 2.18 -1.95
N ARG A 56 -7.77 2.04 -0.64
CA ARG A 56 -8.06 3.11 0.34
C ARG A 56 -6.83 3.96 0.63
N PHE A 57 -5.67 3.31 0.71
CA PHE A 57 -4.39 3.94 0.96
C PHE A 57 -3.33 3.23 0.13
N ASN A 58 -2.31 3.99 -0.30
CA ASN A 58 -1.08 3.38 -0.77
C ASN A 58 -0.40 2.65 0.40
N PRO A 59 0.55 1.72 0.11
CA PRO A 59 1.42 1.20 1.15
C PRO A 59 2.03 2.36 1.94
N PRO A 60 2.07 2.29 3.29
CA PRO A 60 2.65 3.37 4.08
C PRO A 60 4.16 3.43 3.86
N LYS A 61 4.76 4.60 4.06
CA LYS A 61 6.20 4.75 4.22
C LYS A 61 6.63 4.24 5.60
N THR A 62 7.91 3.95 5.70
CA THR A 62 8.53 3.50 6.95
C THR A 62 8.42 4.60 8.00
N GLY A 63 7.57 4.36 9.00
CA GLY A 63 7.35 5.28 10.12
C GLY A 63 6.26 6.32 9.91
N GLU A 64 5.48 6.25 8.81
CA GLU A 64 4.39 7.19 8.48
C GLU A 64 3.38 7.37 9.62
N HIS A 65 3.01 6.26 10.27
CA HIS A 65 1.99 6.25 11.33
C HIS A 65 2.54 6.08 12.74
N SER A 66 3.87 6.01 12.92
CA SER A 66 4.48 5.70 14.23
C SER A 66 4.08 6.70 15.31
N ASN A 67 4.09 8.00 15.00
CA ASN A 67 3.72 9.04 15.95
C ASN A 67 2.23 8.93 16.37
N THR A 68 1.35 8.76 15.39
CA THR A 68 -0.11 8.62 15.62
C THR A 68 -0.41 7.40 16.48
N ILE A 69 0.16 6.25 16.15
CA ILE A 69 -0.06 5.00 16.89
C ILE A 69 0.46 5.11 18.33
N LEU A 70 1.65 5.68 18.54
CA LEU A 70 2.19 5.84 19.89
C LEU A 70 1.35 6.80 20.74
N ALA A 71 0.87 7.90 20.15
CA ALA A 71 -0.05 8.81 20.83
C ALA A 71 -1.38 8.13 21.19
N GLU A 72 -1.96 7.33 20.27
CA GLU A 72 -3.18 6.55 20.53
C GLU A 72 -3.00 5.49 21.62
N LEU A 73 -1.79 4.96 21.77
CA LEU A 73 -1.43 4.04 22.86
C LEU A 73 -1.20 4.76 24.21
N GLY A 74 -1.23 6.10 24.23
CA GLY A 74 -1.13 6.90 25.45
C GLY A 74 0.28 7.41 25.78
N TYR A 75 1.24 7.28 24.86
CA TYR A 75 2.57 7.89 25.05
C TYR A 75 2.47 9.41 24.93
N SER A 76 3.10 10.11 25.87
CA SER A 76 3.29 11.55 25.81
C SER A 76 4.25 11.96 24.68
N PHE A 77 4.20 13.23 24.29
CA PHE A 77 5.12 13.76 23.29
C PHE A 77 6.58 13.57 23.72
N GLU A 78 6.88 13.81 24.99
CA GLU A 78 8.21 13.69 25.58
C GLU A 78 8.76 12.25 25.50
N GLU A 79 7.92 11.26 25.83
CA GLU A 79 8.30 9.84 25.72
C GLU A 79 8.55 9.42 24.27
N ILE A 80 7.73 9.89 23.32
CA ILE A 80 7.93 9.62 21.90
C ILE A 80 9.25 10.23 21.41
N GLN A 81 9.58 11.46 21.83
CA GLN A 81 10.87 12.08 21.50
C GLN A 81 12.05 11.32 22.10
N GLU A 82 11.91 10.80 23.33
CA GLU A 82 12.94 9.97 23.95
C GLU A 82 13.17 8.67 23.17
N LEU A 83 12.10 7.99 22.75
CA LEU A 83 12.18 6.78 21.92
C LEU A 83 12.83 7.06 20.56
N LEU A 84 12.53 8.22 19.96
CA LEU A 84 13.13 8.65 18.70
C LEU A 84 14.62 8.95 18.88
N ALA A 85 15.00 9.63 19.96
CA ALA A 85 16.40 9.94 20.30
C ALA A 85 17.23 8.68 20.56
N LYS A 86 16.63 7.65 21.17
CA LYS A 86 17.22 6.32 21.36
C LYS A 86 17.22 5.46 20.10
N GLN A 87 16.70 5.96 18.98
CA GLN A 87 16.58 5.24 17.69
C GLN A 87 15.80 3.91 17.81
N THR A 88 14.94 3.77 18.82
CA THR A 88 14.11 2.57 19.03
C THR A 88 12.87 2.59 18.12
N ILE A 89 12.44 3.78 17.73
CA ILE A 89 11.36 4.00 16.78
C ILE A 89 11.84 4.86 15.60
N ARG A 90 11.14 4.78 14.47
CA ARG A 90 11.31 5.69 13.33
C ARG A 90 9.99 6.39 13.05
N ILE A 91 10.04 7.70 12.83
CA ILE A 91 8.92 8.52 12.35
C ILE A 91 9.28 9.01 10.95
N GLU A 92 8.31 9.03 10.04
CA GLU A 92 8.51 9.59 8.69
C GLU A 92 8.97 11.05 8.81
N LYS A 93 10.04 11.40 8.08
CA LYS A 93 10.41 12.81 7.92
C LYS A 93 9.34 13.47 7.06
N GLN A 94 8.50 14.31 7.66
CA GLN A 94 7.62 15.19 6.90
C GLN A 94 8.47 16.01 5.94
N GLY A 95 8.35 15.72 4.64
CA GLY A 95 8.89 16.57 3.60
C GLY A 95 8.24 17.93 3.75
N LEU A 96 9.00 18.91 4.20
CA LEU A 96 8.66 20.32 4.01
C LEU A 96 8.56 20.55 2.49
N TYR A 97 7.40 21.04 2.05
CA TYR A 97 7.17 21.53 0.70
C TYR A 97 8.12 22.68 0.35
#